data_AF-M7BGI4-F1
#
_entry.id   AF-M7BGI4-F1
#
_cell.length_a   1.000
_cell.length_b   1.000
_cell.length_c   1.000
_cell.angle_alpha   90.00
_cell.angle_beta   90.00
_cell.angle_gamma   90.00
#
_symmetry.space_group_name_H-M   'P 1'
#
loop_
_entity.id
_entity.type
_entity.pdbx_description
1 polymer ?
#
loop_
_entity_poly.entity_id
_entity_poly.type
_entity_poly.pdbx_seq_one_letter_code
_entity_poly.pdbx_strand_id
1 'polypeptide(L)'
;MVPYVSRHAAEVMLIILSMLGLCRGGKECVQQLAENTRYFRRRLKEMGFIIYGNEDSPVVPLMLYMPAKIGAFGREMLKRNIGVVVVGFPATPIIESRARFCVSAAHTKEMLDTVLKELDEIGDLLQLKYSRHRLVPLLDRPFDETTYEETED
;
A
#
# COMPACT_ATOMS: atom_id res chain seq x y z
N MET A 1 -11.42 14.80 21.62
CA MET A 1 -12.77 14.24 21.75
C MET A 1 -13.11 13.51 20.46
N VAL A 2 -13.04 12.18 20.43
CA VAL A 2 -13.24 11.42 19.18
C VAL A 2 -14.75 11.40 18.88
N PRO A 3 -15.22 11.78 17.67
CA PRO A 3 -16.64 11.89 17.37
C PRO A 3 -17.39 10.57 17.60
N TYR A 4 -18.64 10.65 18.03
CA TYR A 4 -19.48 9.50 18.43
C TYR A 4 -19.59 8.42 17.33
N VAL A 5 -19.63 8.85 16.06
CA VAL A 5 -19.66 7.97 14.89
C VAL A 5 -18.42 7.06 14.82
N SER A 6 -17.24 7.61 15.10
CA SER A 6 -15.98 6.86 15.12
C SER A 6 -15.90 5.87 16.28
N ARG A 7 -16.56 6.14 17.42
CA ARG A 7 -16.67 5.16 18.53
C ARG A 7 -17.56 3.99 18.14
N HIS A 8 -18.72 4.25 17.55
CA HIS A 8 -19.65 3.21 17.15
C HIS A 8 -19.05 2.29 16.06
N ALA A 9 -18.38 2.88 15.07
CA ALA A 9 -17.67 2.11 14.04
C ALA A 9 -16.55 1.24 14.66
N ALA A 10 -15.82 1.76 15.64
CA ALA A 10 -14.78 0.99 16.34
C ALA A 10 -15.37 -0.16 17.18
N GLU A 11 -16.49 0.05 17.87
CA GLU A 11 -17.17 -0.98 18.66
C GLU A 11 -17.72 -2.11 17.79
N VAL A 12 -18.41 -1.77 16.69
CA VAL A 12 -18.95 -2.76 15.76
C VAL A 12 -17.82 -3.60 15.14
N MET A 13 -16.71 -2.96 14.77
CA MET A 13 -15.54 -3.66 14.26
C MET A 13 -14.90 -4.58 15.31
N LEU A 14 -14.85 -4.16 16.57
CA LEU A 14 -14.35 -4.97 17.69
C LEU A 14 -15.17 -6.24 17.88
N ILE A 15 -16.50 -6.12 17.80
CA ILE A 15 -17.45 -7.24 17.94
C ILE A 15 -17.25 -8.24 16.80
N ILE A 16 -17.19 -7.78 15.56
CA ILE A 16 -17.00 -8.65 14.39
C ILE A 16 -15.66 -9.39 14.45
N LEU A 17 -14.58 -8.69 14.85
CA LEU A 17 -13.25 -9.29 14.99
C LEU A 17 -13.20 -10.35 16.09
N SER A 18 -13.92 -10.13 17.19
CA SER A 18 -14.02 -11.08 18.31
C SER A 18 -14.84 -12.31 17.91
N MET A 19 -15.92 -12.12 17.15
CA MET A 19 -16.79 -13.19 16.66
C MET A 19 -16.11 -14.11 15.62
N LEU A 20 -15.17 -13.58 14.84
CA LEU A 20 -14.44 -14.35 13.82
C LEU A 20 -13.24 -15.13 14.37
N GLY A 21 -12.91 -14.99 15.66
CA GLY A 21 -11.78 -15.70 16.28
C GLY A 21 -10.40 -15.34 15.70
N LEU A 22 -10.29 -14.27 14.92
CA LEU A 22 -9.08 -13.88 14.19
C LEU A 22 -8.01 -13.23 15.08
N CYS A 23 -8.38 -12.67 16.24
CA CYS A 23 -7.42 -12.29 17.29
C CYS A 23 -8.04 -12.33 18.70
N ARG A 24 -7.17 -12.36 19.71
CA ARG A 24 -7.52 -12.47 21.15
C ARG A 24 -8.05 -11.17 21.79
N GLY A 25 -7.86 -10.02 21.14
CA GLY A 25 -8.37 -8.73 21.61
C GLY A 25 -8.38 -7.66 20.51
N GLY A 26 -9.43 -6.84 20.45
CA GLY A 26 -9.59 -5.91 19.34
C GLY A 26 -8.63 -4.71 19.34
N LYS A 27 -8.06 -4.33 20.49
CA LYS A 27 -6.96 -3.33 20.54
C LYS A 27 -5.69 -3.85 19.88
N GLU A 28 -5.32 -5.11 20.17
CA GLU A 28 -4.16 -5.76 19.54
C GLU A 28 -4.36 -5.93 18.03
N CYS A 29 -5.55 -6.34 17.56
CA CYS A 29 -5.83 -6.44 16.12
C CYS A 29 -5.63 -5.09 15.42
N VAL A 30 -6.12 -3.99 16.01
CA VAL A 30 -5.99 -2.65 15.42
C VAL A 30 -4.53 -2.21 15.37
N GLN A 31 -3.76 -2.50 16.42
CA GLN A 31 -2.34 -2.19 16.45
C GLN A 31 -1.56 -3.02 15.41
N GLN A 32 -1.80 -4.33 15.32
CA GLN A 32 -1.20 -5.20 14.31
C GLN A 32 -1.57 -4.74 12.89
N LEU A 33 -2.83 -4.37 12.66
CA LEU A 33 -3.27 -3.84 11.37
C LEU A 33 -2.51 -2.56 10.99
N ALA A 34 -2.35 -1.64 11.94
CA ALA A 34 -1.63 -0.39 11.73
C ALA A 34 -0.14 -0.65 11.43
N GLU A 35 0.50 -1.56 12.18
CA GLU A 35 1.89 -1.96 11.97
C GLU A 35 2.10 -2.62 10.60
N ASN A 36 1.24 -3.58 10.23
CA ASN A 36 1.25 -4.24 8.92
C ASN A 36 1.06 -3.22 7.78
N THR A 37 0.12 -2.30 7.95
CA THR A 37 -0.19 -1.26 6.96
C THR A 37 1.01 -0.33 6.76
N ARG A 38 1.57 0.21 7.84
CA ARG A 38 2.75 1.09 7.78
C ARG A 38 3.95 0.37 7.18
N TYR A 39 4.16 -0.89 7.56
CA TYR A 39 5.23 -1.73 7.01
C TYR A 39 5.09 -1.86 5.50
N PHE A 40 3.92 -2.30 5.02
CA PHE A 40 3.66 -2.53 3.60
C PHE A 40 3.80 -1.22 2.80
N ARG A 41 3.21 -0.11 3.28
CA ARG A 41 3.30 1.20 2.63
C ARG A 41 4.74 1.70 2.52
N ARG A 42 5.51 1.58 3.60
CA ARG A 42 6.92 1.99 3.61
C ARG A 42 7.73 1.22 2.57
N ARG A 43 7.58 -0.12 2.53
CA ARG A 43 8.31 -0.96 1.56
C ARG A 43 7.94 -0.65 0.11
N LEU A 44 6.66 -0.39 -0.19
CA LEU A 44 6.24 0.03 -1.52
C LEU A 44 6.86 1.37 -1.95
N LYS A 45 6.93 2.34 -1.04
CA LYS A 45 7.61 3.63 -1.31
C LYS A 45 9.09 3.43 -1.57
N GLU A 46 9.78 2.62 -0.76
CA GLU A 46 11.20 2.29 -0.92
C GLU A 46 11.48 1.62 -2.28
N MET A 47 10.58 0.76 -2.75
CA MET A 47 10.64 0.12 -4.08
C MET A 47 10.39 1.10 -5.24
N GLY A 48 9.89 2.30 -4.96
CA GLY A 48 9.65 3.33 -5.97
C GLY A 48 8.22 3.37 -6.52
N PHE A 49 7.26 2.70 -5.87
CA PHE A 49 5.85 2.84 -6.22
C PHE A 49 5.27 4.14 -5.66
N ILE A 50 4.34 4.74 -6.40
CA ILE A 50 3.55 5.88 -5.91
C ILE A 50 2.30 5.32 -5.24
N ILE A 51 2.17 5.59 -3.94
CA ILE A 51 1.00 5.20 -3.14
C ILE A 51 0.29 6.43 -2.60
N TYR A 52 -1.05 6.41 -2.62
CA TYR A 52 -1.90 7.52 -2.17
C TYR A 52 -2.56 7.22 -0.81
N GLY A 53 -3.22 8.23 -0.24
CA GLY A 53 -3.98 8.10 1.01
C GLY A 53 -3.13 8.22 2.27
N ASN A 54 -3.78 8.07 3.42
CA ASN A 54 -3.19 8.22 4.75
C ASN A 54 -2.33 6.98 5.12
N GLU A 55 -1.24 7.20 5.87
CA GLU A 55 -0.34 6.14 6.34
C GLU A 55 -1.01 5.11 7.26
N ASP A 56 -2.04 5.52 7.99
CA ASP A 56 -2.78 4.66 8.92
C ASP A 56 -4.00 3.98 8.28
N SER A 57 -4.23 4.20 6.98
CA SER A 57 -5.35 3.58 6.27
C SER A 57 -5.00 2.18 5.77
N PRO A 58 -5.75 1.13 6.15
CA PRO A 58 -5.47 -0.26 5.75
C PRO A 58 -5.73 -0.52 4.26
N VAL A 59 -6.38 0.42 3.56
CA VAL A 59 -6.51 0.40 2.11
C VAL A 59 -5.34 1.16 1.51
N VAL A 60 -4.47 0.45 0.78
CA VAL A 60 -3.27 0.99 0.16
C VAL A 60 -3.48 1.09 -1.35
N PRO A 61 -3.78 2.28 -1.90
CA PRO A 61 -3.91 2.51 -3.33
C PRO A 61 -2.53 2.72 -3.96
N LEU A 62 -2.12 1.79 -4.83
CA LEU A 62 -0.92 1.85 -5.66
C LEU A 62 -1.31 2.40 -7.03
N MET A 63 -0.69 3.50 -7.45
CA MET A 63 -1.03 4.19 -8.69
C MET A 63 -0.41 3.49 -9.90
N LEU A 64 -1.25 3.15 -10.87
CA LEU A 64 -0.84 2.53 -12.13
C LEU A 64 -0.76 3.57 -13.27
N TYR A 65 -1.56 4.64 -13.20
CA TYR A 65 -1.70 5.76 -14.15
C TYR A 65 -2.11 5.39 -15.58
N MET A 66 -1.66 4.26 -16.12
CA MET A 66 -1.89 3.81 -17.49
C MET A 66 -2.98 2.73 -17.54
N PRO A 67 -4.16 3.02 -18.11
CA PRO A 67 -5.26 2.06 -18.21
C PRO A 67 -4.90 0.74 -18.89
N ALA A 68 -4.02 0.78 -19.90
CA ALA A 68 -3.55 -0.40 -20.60
C ALA A 68 -2.82 -1.41 -19.67
N LYS A 69 -2.18 -0.91 -18.60
CA LYS A 69 -1.44 -1.74 -17.64
C LYS A 69 -2.33 -2.39 -16.58
N ILE A 70 -3.54 -1.87 -16.34
CA ILE A 70 -4.51 -2.40 -15.36
C ILE A 70 -4.74 -3.90 -15.58
N GLY A 71 -5.13 -4.28 -16.80
CA GLY A 71 -5.46 -5.67 -17.13
C GLY A 71 -4.25 -6.59 -17.06
N ALA A 72 -3.07 -6.10 -17.45
CA ALA A 72 -1.83 -6.86 -17.35
C ALA A 72 -1.45 -7.08 -15.88
N PHE A 73 -1.49 -6.03 -15.06
CA PHE A 73 -1.19 -6.10 -13.63
C PHE A 73 -2.11 -7.08 -12.89
N GLY A 74 -3.42 -6.99 -13.12
CA GLY A 74 -4.38 -7.92 -12.50
C GLY A 74 -4.13 -9.39 -12.88
N ARG A 75 -3.80 -9.67 -14.15
CA ARG A 75 -3.49 -11.03 -14.60
C ARG A 75 -2.18 -11.56 -14.01
N GLU A 76 -1.13 -10.75 -13.97
CA GLU A 76 0.17 -11.15 -13.41
C GLU A 76 0.09 -11.43 -11.91
N MET A 77 -0.72 -10.66 -11.18
CA MET A 77 -1.02 -10.89 -9.77
C MET A 77 -1.81 -12.17 -9.54
N LEU A 78 -2.85 -12.41 -10.35
CA LEU A 78 -3.64 -13.62 -10.25
C LEU A 78 -2.81 -14.88 -10.53
N LYS A 79 -1.91 -14.84 -11.52
CA LYS A 79 -0.97 -15.95 -11.83
C LYS A 79 -0.08 -16.32 -10.64
N ARG A 80 0.23 -15.34 -9.78
CA ARG A 80 1.05 -15.51 -8.56
C ARG A 80 0.21 -15.81 -7.32
N ASN A 81 -1.08 -16.08 -7.49
CA ASN A 81 -2.05 -16.32 -6.42
C ASN A 81 -2.19 -15.13 -5.44
N ILE A 82 -2.01 -13.90 -5.93
CA ILE A 82 -2.19 -12.67 -5.16
C ILE A 82 -3.50 -12.01 -5.59
N GLY A 83 -4.46 -11.93 -4.65
CA GLY A 83 -5.72 -11.23 -4.85
C GLY A 83 -5.53 -9.72 -4.73
N VAL A 84 -5.80 -8.98 -5.81
CA VAL A 84 -5.77 -7.51 -5.82
C VAL A 84 -6.99 -6.94 -6.53
N VAL A 85 -7.51 -5.83 -6.02
CA VAL A 85 -8.60 -5.09 -6.67
C VAL A 85 -8.00 -4.01 -7.55
N VAL A 86 -8.07 -4.20 -8.87
CA VAL A 86 -7.64 -3.18 -9.83
C VAL A 86 -8.83 -2.29 -10.20
N VAL A 87 -8.65 -0.99 -10.11
CA VAL A 87 -9.69 0.01 -10.31
C VAL A 87 -9.29 0.92 -11.46
N GLY A 88 -10.19 1.03 -12.44
CA GLY A 88 -10.08 1.96 -13.57
C GLY A 88 -11.39 2.72 -13.80
N PHE A 89 -11.51 3.35 -14.96
CA PHE A 89 -12.76 3.98 -15.39
C PHE A 89 -13.91 2.95 -15.46
N PRO A 90 -15.14 3.27 -15.03
CA PRO A 90 -15.66 4.60 -14.61
C PRO A 90 -15.48 4.93 -13.13
N ALA A 91 -14.98 4.00 -12.31
CA ALA A 91 -14.86 4.19 -10.85
C ALA A 91 -13.78 5.22 -10.44
N THR A 92 -12.82 5.49 -11.34
CA THR A 92 -11.78 6.52 -11.18
C THR A 92 -11.55 7.22 -12.52
N PRO A 93 -11.05 8.47 -12.54
CA PRO A 93 -10.63 9.12 -13.77
C PRO A 93 -9.65 8.24 -14.55
N ILE A 94 -9.66 8.33 -15.89
CA ILE A 94 -8.82 7.50 -16.76
C ILE A 94 -7.34 7.59 -16.39
N ILE A 95 -6.88 8.78 -16.01
CA ILE A 95 -5.49 9.06 -15.62
C ILE A 95 -5.13 8.59 -14.20
N GLU A 96 -6.10 8.20 -13.37
CA GLU A 96 -5.88 7.81 -11.97
C GLU A 96 -6.20 6.34 -11.70
N SER A 97 -5.97 5.50 -12.70
CA SER A 97 -6.05 4.05 -12.53
C SER A 97 -5.09 3.57 -11.44
N ARG A 98 -5.59 2.67 -10.58
CA ARG A 98 -4.87 2.24 -9.37
C ARG A 98 -5.25 0.82 -8.96
N ALA A 99 -4.34 0.13 -8.31
CA ALA A 99 -4.61 -1.12 -7.60
C ALA A 99 -4.81 -0.83 -6.11
N ARG A 100 -5.81 -1.47 -5.49
CA ARG A 100 -6.08 -1.33 -4.05
C ARG A 100 -5.70 -2.62 -3.34
N PHE A 101 -4.77 -2.52 -2.42
CA PHE A 101 -4.44 -3.58 -1.48
C PHE A 101 -5.18 -3.34 -0.17
N CYS A 102 -5.90 -4.34 0.30
CA CYS A 102 -6.58 -4.31 1.59
C CYS A 102 -5.76 -5.12 2.59
N VAL A 103 -5.01 -4.43 3.44
CA VAL A 103 -4.21 -5.07 4.48
C VAL A 103 -5.12 -5.46 5.65
N SER A 104 -4.85 -6.62 6.25
CA SER A 104 -5.57 -7.13 7.42
C SER A 104 -4.60 -7.40 8.57
N ALA A 105 -5.12 -7.42 9.80
CA ALA A 105 -4.37 -7.83 10.99
C ALA A 105 -3.90 -9.29 10.91
N ALA A 106 -4.62 -10.12 10.16
CA ALA A 106 -4.30 -11.55 10.00
C ALA A 106 -3.11 -11.82 9.06
N HIS A 107 -2.65 -10.82 8.30
CA HIS A 107 -1.48 -11.02 7.44
C HIS A 107 -0.21 -11.10 8.28
N THR A 108 0.57 -12.16 8.10
CA THR A 108 1.90 -12.26 8.70
C THR A 108 2.90 -11.45 7.89
N LYS A 109 4.04 -11.13 8.50
CA LYS A 109 5.09 -10.36 7.84
C LYS A 109 5.64 -11.12 6.62
N GLU A 110 5.75 -12.44 6.71
CA GLU A 110 6.25 -13.31 5.64
C GLU A 110 5.30 -13.30 4.42
N MET A 111 3.98 -13.27 4.67
CA MET A 111 2.99 -13.11 3.60
C MET A 111 3.16 -11.75 2.91
N LEU A 112 3.32 -10.68 3.70
CA LEU A 112 3.55 -9.34 3.16
C LEU A 112 4.86 -9.26 2.36
N ASP A 113 5.93 -9.88 2.85
CA ASP A 113 7.23 -9.92 2.17
C ASP A 113 7.17 -10.70 0.85
N THR A 114 6.42 -11.79 0.81
CA THR A 114 6.16 -12.55 -0.42
C THR A 114 5.44 -11.68 -1.44
N VAL A 115 4.36 -11.00 -1.03
CA VAL A 115 3.62 -10.07 -1.90
C VAL A 115 4.50 -8.91 -2.38
N LEU A 116 5.32 -8.35 -1.50
CA LEU A 116 6.25 -7.27 -1.83
C LEU A 116 7.30 -7.70 -2.86
N LYS A 117 7.85 -8.92 -2.73
CA LYS A 117 8.80 -9.47 -3.71
C LYS A 117 8.17 -9.62 -5.09
N GLU A 118 7.00 -10.27 -5.16
CA GLU A 118 6.27 -10.45 -6.41
C GLU A 118 5.86 -9.10 -7.03
N LEU A 119 5.51 -8.12 -6.20
CA LEU A 119 5.23 -6.74 -6.62
C LEU A 119 6.45 -6.08 -7.25
N ASP A 120 7.63 -6.26 -6.66
CA ASP A 120 8.86 -5.67 -7.15
C ASP A 120 9.18 -6.18 -8.57
N GLU A 121 9.06 -7.50 -8.79
CA GLU A 121 9.24 -8.14 -10.10
C GLU A 121 8.20 -7.66 -11.14
N ILE A 122 6.91 -7.62 -10.77
CA ILE A 122 5.85 -7.09 -11.65
C ILE A 122 6.07 -5.60 -11.93
N GLY A 123 6.55 -4.85 -10.94
CA GLY A 123 6.84 -3.44 -11.04
C GLY A 123 7.91 -3.14 -12.07
N ASP A 124 8.93 -3.99 -12.18
CA ASP A 124 9.95 -3.90 -13.22
C ASP A 124 9.42 -4.37 -14.57
N LEU A 125 8.70 -5.50 -14.62
CA LEU A 125 8.13 -6.03 -15.86
C LEU A 125 7.18 -5.03 -16.53
N LEU A 126 6.32 -4.40 -15.74
CA LEU A 126 5.30 -3.47 -16.23
C LEU A 126 5.73 -2.01 -16.13
N GLN A 127 6.95 -1.72 -15.66
CA GLN A 127 7.48 -0.36 -15.51
C GLN A 127 6.52 0.54 -14.71
N LEU A 128 6.22 0.14 -13.48
CA LEU A 128 5.25 0.79 -12.57
C LEU A 128 5.93 1.58 -11.41
N LYS A 129 7.25 1.54 -11.32
CA LYS A 129 8.05 2.24 -10.30
C LYS A 129 8.31 3.68 -10.72
N TYR A 130 7.27 4.51 -10.63
CA TYR A 130 7.29 5.90 -11.12
C TYR A 130 8.05 6.89 -10.23
N SER A 131 8.29 6.56 -8.96
CA SER A 131 8.95 7.49 -8.02
C SER A 131 10.43 7.63 -8.35
N ARG A 132 10.89 8.88 -8.52
CA ARG A 132 12.32 9.23 -8.65
C ARG A 132 13.05 9.17 -7.31
N HIS A 133 12.32 9.21 -6.20
CA HIS A 133 12.87 9.13 -4.85
C HIS A 133 12.88 7.68 -4.40
N ARG A 134 13.86 6.91 -4.89
CA ARG A 134 14.18 5.61 -4.28
C ARG A 134 14.85 5.92 -2.94
N LEU A 135 14.23 5.53 -1.83
CA LEU A 135 14.86 5.59 -0.52
C LEU A 135 15.96 4.51 -0.49
N VAL A 136 17.14 4.85 -0.98
CA VAL A 136 18.34 4.05 -0.81
C VAL A 136 18.75 4.16 0.67
N PRO A 137 19.08 3.05 1.37
CA PRO A 137 19.69 3.15 2.70
C PRO A 137 20.90 4.10 2.63
N LEU A 138 21.02 5.02 3.59
CA LEU A 138 22.03 6.10 3.66
C LEU A 138 23.49 5.60 3.83
N LEU A 139 23.89 4.49 3.20
CA LEU A 139 25.24 3.94 3.35
C LEU A 139 26.17 4.24 2.16
N ASP A 140 25.67 4.63 0.98
CA ASP A 140 26.51 4.77 -0.22
C ASP A 140 26.23 6.03 -1.07
N ARG A 141 25.87 7.17 -0.48
CA ARG A 141 25.91 8.44 -1.23
C ARG A 141 27.24 9.15 -1.01
N PRO A 142 28.09 9.31 -2.05
CA PRO A 142 29.04 10.41 -2.07
C PRO A 142 28.27 11.71 -1.85
N PHE A 143 28.78 12.60 -1.02
CA PHE A 143 28.27 13.97 -0.90
C PHE A 143 28.35 14.61 -2.29
N ASP A 144 27.21 14.76 -2.96
CA ASP A 144 27.12 15.51 -4.21
C ASP A 144 26.61 16.91 -3.85
N GLU A 145 27.47 17.91 -4.06
CA GLU A 145 27.33 19.30 -3.62
C GLU A 145 26.30 20.12 -4.42
N THR A 146 25.55 19.52 -5.34
CA THR A 146 24.59 20.23 -6.21
C THR A 146 23.19 20.31 -5.62
N THR A 147 23.07 20.64 -4.32
CA THR A 147 21.79 21.01 -3.70
C THR A 147 21.74 22.51 -3.48
N TYR A 148 21.56 23.32 -4.52
CA TYR A 148 20.99 24.67 -4.44
C TYR A 148 20.37 25.03 -5.80
N GLU A 149 19.27 25.82 -5.74
CA GLU A 149 18.43 26.36 -6.84
C GLU A 149 17.28 25.43 -7.29
N GLU A 150 15.98 25.73 -7.14
CA GLU A 150 15.24 26.97 -6.83
C GLU A 150 13.94 26.62 -6.06
N THR A 151 13.76 27.25 -4.90
CA THR A 151 12.43 27.63 -4.41
C THR A 151 12.32 29.13 -4.62
N GLU A 152 11.61 29.56 -5.67
CA GLU A 152 10.85 30.82 -5.78
C GLU A 152 10.27 30.93 -7.20
N ASP A 153 8.96 30.67 -7.31
CA ASP A 153 7.96 31.44 -8.08
C ASP A 153 6.56 30.83 -7.92
#